data_AF-A0A235I3R6-F1
#
_entry.id   AF-A0A235I3R6-F1
#
_cell.length_a   1.000
_cell.length_b   1.000
_cell.length_c   1.000
_cell.angle_alpha   90.00
_cell.angle_beta   90.00
_cell.angle_gamma   90.00
#
_symmetry.space_group_name_H-M   'P 1'
#
loop_
_entity.id
_entity.type
_entity.pdbx_description
1 polymer ?
#
loop_
_entity_poly.entity_id
_entity_poly.type
_entity_poly.pdbx_seq_one_letter_code
_entity_poly.pdbx_strand_id
1 'polypeptide(L)'
;MKLIKELGIVTASAVMGIAGVGISSPAQAVQLFDFQYSFPSYEANSTAISASGTLATTDLDPIKNNYTITGITGTRKVQGVTETIIGLLSPGTYGINDNLLNATTPLLTKNGFSYLVSGSGEDGNGNVNVFYSSFDEGYSELSSNVDYGSFSVTPRPVPEPYTGVGSLVALGFGWWTKRKQVVASQKHDKEF
;
A
#
# COMPACT_ATOMS: atom_id res chain seq x y z
N MET A 1 -72.52 1.71 38.63
CA MET A 1 -71.68 2.46 37.64
C MET A 1 -70.89 1.41 36.88
N LYS A 2 -71.13 1.18 35.57
CA LYS A 2 -70.43 1.81 34.41
C LYS A 2 -68.91 1.53 34.49
N LEU A 3 -68.15 0.93 33.55
CA LEU A 3 -68.18 0.72 32.09
C LEU A 3 -67.19 -0.47 31.79
N ILE A 4 -67.50 -1.46 30.91
CA ILE A 4 -67.12 -1.61 29.47
C ILE A 4 -65.67 -2.10 29.16
N LYS A 5 -65.63 -3.36 28.65
CA LYS A 5 -65.00 -3.96 27.43
C LYS A 5 -63.52 -3.73 27.00
N GLU A 6 -62.90 -4.88 26.70
CA GLU A 6 -62.20 -5.31 25.44
C GLU A 6 -60.80 -4.77 25.06
N LEU A 7 -60.18 -5.54 24.14
CA LEU A 7 -58.88 -5.41 23.44
C LEU A 7 -57.70 -6.12 24.13
N GLY A 8 -56.88 -6.94 23.47
CA GLY A 8 -56.80 -7.30 22.07
C GLY A 8 -55.45 -7.99 21.79
N ILE A 9 -55.50 -9.16 21.16
CA ILE A 9 -54.57 -9.77 20.19
C ILE A 9 -53.09 -9.33 20.18
N VAL A 10 -52.23 -10.32 20.46
CA VAL A 10 -50.93 -10.71 19.86
C VAL A 10 -50.17 -9.66 19.03
N THR A 11 -48.90 -9.43 19.39
CA THR A 11 -47.83 -9.21 18.40
C THR A 11 -46.49 -9.70 18.94
N ALA A 12 -45.93 -10.73 18.29
CA ALA A 12 -44.55 -11.17 18.48
C ALA A 12 -43.64 -10.30 17.60
N SER A 13 -42.75 -9.53 18.20
CA SER A 13 -41.74 -8.76 17.47
C SER A 13 -40.52 -9.64 17.23
N ALA A 14 -40.45 -10.29 16.07
CA ALA A 14 -39.20 -10.85 15.56
C ALA A 14 -38.34 -9.69 15.01
N VAL A 15 -37.30 -9.31 15.74
CA VAL A 15 -36.29 -8.37 15.22
C VAL A 15 -35.34 -9.18 14.34
N MET A 16 -35.47 -9.01 13.03
CA MET A 16 -34.46 -9.45 12.06
C MET A 16 -33.19 -8.64 12.26
N GLY A 17 -32.13 -9.28 12.73
CA GLY A 17 -30.79 -8.72 12.72
C GLY A 17 -30.33 -8.49 11.29
N ILE A 18 -30.03 -7.23 10.96
CA ILE A 18 -29.48 -6.80 9.68
C ILE A 18 -28.11 -7.46 9.53
N ALA A 19 -27.96 -8.34 8.54
CA ALA A 19 -26.67 -8.82 8.09
C ALA A 19 -25.89 -7.62 7.53
N GLY A 20 -24.92 -7.13 8.27
CA GLY A 20 -23.96 -6.14 7.77
C GLY A 20 -23.17 -6.77 6.64
N VAL A 21 -23.47 -6.39 5.40
CA VAL A 21 -22.56 -6.57 4.27
C VAL A 21 -21.36 -5.68 4.55
N GLY A 22 -20.32 -6.26 5.15
CA GLY A 22 -19.00 -5.66 5.14
C GLY A 22 -18.58 -5.55 3.69
N ILE A 23 -18.62 -4.32 3.15
CA ILE A 23 -18.05 -3.99 1.85
C ILE A 23 -16.56 -4.34 1.97
N SER A 24 -16.14 -5.44 1.36
CA SER A 24 -14.72 -5.73 1.23
C SER A 24 -14.11 -4.59 0.44
N SER A 25 -13.28 -3.76 1.08
CA SER A 25 -12.49 -2.76 0.35
C SER A 25 -11.64 -3.51 -0.67
N PRO A 26 -11.55 -3.05 -1.94
CA PRO A 26 -10.62 -3.64 -2.88
C PRO A 26 -9.21 -3.57 -2.26
N ALA A 27 -8.55 -4.72 -2.17
CA ALA A 27 -7.13 -4.74 -1.85
C ALA A 27 -6.40 -4.08 -3.02
N GLN A 28 -5.81 -2.90 -2.80
CA GLN A 28 -4.90 -2.30 -3.79
C GLN A 28 -3.63 -3.13 -3.83
N ALA A 29 -3.16 -3.46 -5.03
CA ALA A 29 -1.89 -4.15 -5.18
C ALA A 29 -0.77 -3.18 -4.83
N VAL A 30 0.10 -3.58 -3.91
CA VAL A 30 1.34 -2.82 -3.64
C VAL A 30 2.28 -3.06 -4.80
N GLN A 31 2.69 -2.00 -5.48
CA GLN A 31 3.78 -2.07 -6.45
C GLN A 31 5.11 -1.80 -5.76
N LEU A 32 6.14 -2.54 -6.13
CA LEU A 32 7.47 -2.42 -5.53
C LEU A 32 8.46 -1.94 -6.59
N PHE A 33 9.30 -0.98 -6.22
CA PHE A 33 10.38 -0.47 -7.07
C PHE A 33 11.69 -0.54 -6.29
N ASP A 34 12.72 -1.15 -6.86
CA ASP A 34 14.07 -0.97 -6.34
C ASP A 34 14.54 0.42 -6.76
N PHE A 35 14.95 1.24 -5.80
CA PHE A 35 15.49 2.57 -6.07
C PHE A 35 16.97 2.61 -5.73
N GLN A 36 17.67 3.50 -6.43
CA GLN A 36 19.03 3.88 -6.07
C GLN A 36 19.27 5.34 -6.47
N TYR A 37 20.10 6.02 -5.69
CA TYR A 37 20.62 7.32 -6.07
C TYR A 37 22.08 7.46 -5.66
N SER A 38 22.78 8.36 -6.34
CA SER A 38 24.12 8.81 -5.97
C SER A 38 24.26 10.28 -6.32
N PHE A 39 24.55 11.10 -5.31
CA PHE A 39 24.71 12.53 -5.44
C PHE A 39 26.15 12.93 -5.06
N PRO A 40 26.88 13.60 -5.96
CA PRO A 40 28.22 14.10 -5.64
C PRO A 40 28.16 15.09 -4.48
N SER A 41 29.26 15.26 -3.77
CA SER A 41 29.34 16.33 -2.77
C SER A 41 29.59 17.65 -3.47
N TYR A 42 29.01 18.73 -2.92
CA TYR A 42 29.30 20.09 -3.35
C TYR A 42 30.77 20.49 -3.08
N GLU A 43 31.34 19.97 -1.99
CA GLU A 43 32.73 20.20 -1.61
C GLU A 43 33.69 19.35 -2.44
N ALA A 44 34.73 19.99 -2.97
CA ALA A 44 35.74 19.32 -3.76
C ALA A 44 36.44 18.21 -2.95
N ASN A 45 36.53 17.00 -3.54
CA ASN A 45 37.13 15.79 -2.96
C ASN A 45 36.36 15.16 -1.77
N SER A 46 35.15 15.61 -1.49
CA SER A 46 34.27 14.93 -0.53
C SER A 46 33.60 13.71 -1.18
N THR A 47 33.22 12.72 -0.37
CA THR A 47 32.59 11.50 -0.85
C THR A 47 31.14 11.76 -1.25
N ALA A 48 30.75 11.24 -2.41
CA ALA A 48 29.35 11.21 -2.81
C ALA A 48 28.48 10.52 -1.75
N ILE A 49 27.27 11.03 -1.60
CA ILE A 49 26.23 10.33 -0.85
C ILE A 49 25.51 9.36 -1.78
N SER A 50 24.99 8.28 -1.24
CA SER A 50 24.21 7.32 -2.02
C SER A 50 23.19 6.62 -1.15
N ALA A 51 22.09 6.16 -1.73
CA ALA A 51 21.25 5.16 -1.09
C ALA A 51 20.69 4.20 -2.11
N SER A 52 20.24 3.07 -1.59
CA SER A 52 19.48 2.09 -2.34
C SER A 52 18.51 1.36 -1.44
N GLY A 53 17.46 0.81 -2.04
CA GLY A 53 16.43 0.12 -1.30
C GLY A 53 15.20 -0.18 -2.14
N THR A 54 14.07 -0.36 -1.48
CA THR A 54 12.78 -0.63 -2.13
C THR A 54 11.76 0.42 -1.70
N LEU A 55 11.08 1.00 -2.69
CA LEU A 55 9.86 1.79 -2.52
C LEU A 55 8.65 0.88 -2.67
N ALA A 56 7.69 1.01 -1.76
CA ALA A 56 6.36 0.47 -1.91
C ALA A 56 5.42 1.61 -2.32
N THR A 57 4.56 1.36 -3.31
CA THR A 57 3.64 2.35 -3.84
C THR A 57 2.23 1.81 -3.98
N THR A 58 1.28 2.72 -4.16
CA THR A 58 -0.05 2.40 -4.72
C THR A 58 0.07 1.99 -6.19
N ASP A 59 -1.07 1.62 -6.77
CA ASP A 59 -1.22 1.56 -8.22
C ASP A 59 -0.97 2.92 -8.89
N LEU A 60 -0.63 2.88 -10.18
CA LEU A 60 -0.45 4.06 -11.03
C LEU A 60 -1.76 4.83 -11.12
N ASP A 61 -1.74 6.13 -10.79
CA ASP A 61 -2.83 7.05 -11.15
C ASP A 61 -2.76 7.31 -12.67
N PRO A 62 -3.74 6.84 -13.47
CA PRO A 62 -3.68 6.98 -14.92
C PRO A 62 -3.95 8.43 -15.40
N ILE A 63 -4.48 9.29 -14.54
CA ILE A 63 -4.77 10.70 -14.86
C ILE A 63 -3.53 11.55 -14.58
N LYS A 64 -2.87 11.31 -13.43
CA LYS A 64 -1.70 12.09 -13.01
C LYS A 64 -0.37 11.48 -13.45
N ASN A 65 -0.37 10.24 -13.94
CA ASN A 65 0.80 9.48 -14.36
C ASN A 65 1.86 9.33 -13.26
N ASN A 66 1.42 9.12 -12.03
CA ASN A 66 2.28 8.92 -10.87
C ASN A 66 1.78 7.82 -9.92
N TYR A 67 2.71 7.26 -9.17
CA TYR A 67 2.47 6.39 -8.04
C TYR A 67 2.58 7.20 -6.76
N THR A 68 1.80 6.85 -5.74
CA THR A 68 2.02 7.38 -4.38
C THR A 68 2.92 6.41 -3.63
N ILE A 69 4.07 6.87 -3.16
CA ILE A 69 4.97 6.10 -2.29
C ILE A 69 4.32 6.00 -0.91
N THR A 70 4.15 4.78 -0.43
CA THR A 70 3.49 4.44 0.84
C THR A 70 4.45 3.78 1.84
N GLY A 71 5.61 3.31 1.37
CA GLY A 71 6.64 2.75 2.22
C GLY A 71 8.01 2.79 1.56
N ILE A 72 9.05 2.71 2.39
CA ILE A 72 10.44 2.68 1.97
C ILE A 72 11.24 1.81 2.92
N THR A 73 12.19 1.06 2.37
CA THR A 73 13.22 0.33 3.11
C THR A 73 14.53 0.49 2.37
N GLY A 74 15.67 0.34 3.06
CA GLY A 74 16.98 0.41 2.42
C GLY A 74 18.04 1.00 3.32
N THR A 75 19.12 1.45 2.71
CA THR A 75 20.25 2.08 3.39
C THR A 75 20.74 3.29 2.64
N ARG A 76 21.17 4.28 3.40
CA ARG A 76 21.85 5.48 2.92
C ARG A 76 23.31 5.44 3.37
N LYS A 77 24.23 5.97 2.57
CA LYS A 77 25.65 6.03 2.86
C LYS A 77 26.13 7.46 2.70
N VAL A 78 26.68 8.02 3.79
CA VAL A 78 27.24 9.37 3.86
C VAL A 78 28.59 9.30 4.54
N GLN A 79 29.61 9.90 3.93
CA GLN A 79 30.98 9.94 4.49
C GLN A 79 31.51 8.56 4.92
N GLY A 80 31.14 7.52 4.19
CA GLY A 80 31.53 6.14 4.50
C GLY A 80 30.67 5.44 5.55
N VAL A 81 29.81 6.16 6.27
CA VAL A 81 28.88 5.61 7.28
C VAL A 81 27.58 5.15 6.60
N THR A 82 27.14 3.94 6.92
CA THR A 82 25.86 3.40 6.45
C THR A 82 24.78 3.62 7.50
N GLU A 83 23.72 4.32 7.10
CA GLU A 83 22.52 4.60 7.87
C GLU A 83 21.37 3.72 7.35
N THR A 84 20.57 3.15 8.24
CA THR A 84 19.38 2.37 7.85
C THR A 84 18.21 3.32 7.63
N ILE A 85 17.43 3.10 6.57
CA ILE A 85 16.16 3.82 6.37
C ILE A 85 15.12 3.21 7.30
N ILE A 86 14.58 4.03 8.21
CA ILE A 86 13.64 3.64 9.26
C ILE A 86 12.20 3.67 8.74
N GLY A 87 11.86 4.66 7.91
CA GLY A 87 10.51 4.77 7.38
C GLY A 87 10.30 6.00 6.51
N LEU A 88 9.14 6.00 5.84
CA LEU A 88 8.68 7.11 5.01
C LEU A 88 8.10 8.22 5.89
N LEU A 89 8.45 9.47 5.59
CA LEU A 89 7.82 10.62 6.24
C LEU A 89 6.53 10.99 5.51
N SER A 90 5.51 11.42 6.25
CA SER A 90 4.24 11.86 5.65
C SER A 90 4.46 13.07 4.73
N PRO A 91 3.61 13.29 3.71
CA PRO A 91 3.70 14.48 2.86
C PRO A 91 3.70 15.78 3.67
N GLY A 92 4.51 16.74 3.26
CA GLY A 92 4.66 18.05 3.90
C GLY A 92 5.53 18.08 5.17
N THR A 93 6.12 16.95 5.56
CA THR A 93 6.90 16.85 6.81
C THR A 93 8.28 17.48 6.69
N TYR A 94 9.00 17.18 5.60
CA TYR A 94 10.35 17.69 5.35
C TYR A 94 10.51 18.01 3.86
N GLY A 95 11.13 19.15 3.53
CA GLY A 95 11.25 19.60 2.14
C GLY A 95 9.95 19.81 1.38
N ILE A 96 8.81 19.90 2.07
CA ILE A 96 7.46 19.95 1.47
C ILE A 96 7.20 18.72 0.56
N ASN A 97 7.77 17.56 0.93
CA ASN A 97 7.64 16.31 0.17
C ASN A 97 6.19 15.97 -0.18
N ASP A 98 5.96 15.41 -1.36
CA ASP A 98 4.63 14.93 -1.79
C ASP A 98 4.54 13.40 -1.90
N ASN A 99 5.69 12.71 -1.81
CA ASN A 99 5.83 11.27 -1.91
C ASN A 99 5.29 10.71 -3.25
N LEU A 100 5.46 11.46 -4.34
CA LEU A 100 5.06 11.02 -5.68
C LEU A 100 6.27 10.51 -6.48
N LEU A 101 6.07 9.36 -7.12
CA LEU A 101 6.98 8.78 -8.11
C LEU A 101 6.31 8.85 -9.49
N ASN A 102 6.88 9.59 -10.43
CA ASN A 102 6.35 9.68 -11.78
C ASN A 102 6.67 8.41 -12.57
N ALA A 103 5.74 7.98 -13.44
CA ALA A 103 5.97 6.83 -14.31
C ALA A 103 6.95 7.13 -15.48
N THR A 104 7.27 8.40 -15.71
CA THR A 104 8.18 8.88 -16.76
C THR A 104 9.13 9.93 -16.19
N THR A 105 10.24 10.21 -16.88
CA THR A 105 11.21 11.21 -16.45
C THR A 105 10.64 12.64 -16.56
N PRO A 106 10.94 13.53 -15.60
CA PRO A 106 11.70 13.28 -14.38
C PRO A 106 10.92 12.39 -13.39
N LEU A 107 11.60 11.40 -12.80
CA LEU A 107 10.98 10.35 -11.99
C LEU A 107 10.45 10.87 -10.64
N LEU A 108 10.94 12.02 -10.19
CA LEU A 108 10.49 12.69 -8.98
C LEU A 108 9.92 14.06 -9.32
N THR A 109 9.04 14.55 -8.47
CA THR A 109 8.57 15.94 -8.53
C THR A 109 9.63 16.88 -7.91
N LYS A 110 9.36 18.19 -7.98
CA LYS A 110 10.16 19.21 -7.28
C LYS A 110 10.11 19.10 -5.76
N ASN A 111 9.10 18.43 -5.23
CA ASN A 111 8.91 18.21 -3.80
C ASN A 111 9.52 16.87 -3.40
N GLY A 112 9.37 15.85 -4.26
CA GLY A 112 9.98 14.55 -4.08
C GLY A 112 9.42 13.78 -2.88
N PHE A 113 10.26 12.91 -2.31
CA PHE A 113 9.88 12.10 -1.15
C PHE A 113 10.88 12.25 -0.01
N SER A 114 10.35 12.13 1.21
CA SER A 114 11.14 12.24 2.43
C SER A 114 11.10 10.97 3.27
N TYR A 115 12.20 10.65 3.94
CA TYR A 115 12.33 9.48 4.79
C TYR A 115 13.23 9.76 5.99
N LEU A 116 13.12 8.91 7.00
CA LEU A 116 13.91 8.94 8.22
C LEU A 116 15.04 7.91 8.14
N VAL A 117 16.24 8.29 8.57
CA VAL A 117 17.40 7.38 8.72
C VAL A 117 17.82 7.22 10.18
N SER A 118 18.60 6.18 10.46
CA SER A 118 19.14 5.89 11.80
C SER A 118 20.28 6.81 12.23
N GLY A 119 20.87 7.55 11.30
CA GLY A 119 21.91 8.54 11.60
C GLY A 119 21.34 9.95 11.72
N SER A 120 22.18 10.96 11.52
CA SER A 120 21.78 12.36 11.68
C SER A 120 20.90 12.87 10.55
N GLY A 121 20.84 12.18 9.41
CA GLY A 121 20.22 12.72 8.21
C GLY A 121 20.87 14.05 7.81
N GLU A 122 20.13 14.89 7.09
CA GLU A 122 20.65 16.18 6.61
C GLU A 122 20.33 17.35 7.54
N ASP A 123 19.26 17.24 8.33
CA ASP A 123 18.84 18.27 9.28
C ASP A 123 19.35 18.07 10.71
N GLY A 124 20.12 17.00 10.94
CA GLY A 124 20.57 16.60 12.28
C GLY A 124 19.55 15.76 13.07
N ASN A 125 18.35 15.55 12.52
CA ASN A 125 17.25 14.82 13.14
C ASN A 125 16.89 13.52 12.40
N GLY A 126 17.71 13.11 11.43
CA GLY A 126 17.52 11.90 10.65
C GLY A 126 16.68 12.10 9.40
N ASN A 127 16.20 13.32 9.10
CA ASN A 127 15.33 13.54 7.95
C ASN A 127 16.13 13.75 6.68
N VAL A 128 15.63 13.18 5.59
CA VAL A 128 16.23 13.28 4.26
C VAL A 128 15.10 13.49 3.25
N ASN A 129 15.27 14.42 2.31
CA ASN A 129 14.35 14.65 1.19
C ASN A 129 15.09 14.52 -0.13
N VAL A 130 14.62 13.66 -1.03
CA VAL A 130 15.18 13.48 -2.38
C VAL A 130 14.17 14.04 -3.38
N PHE A 131 14.60 14.89 -4.30
CA PHE A 131 13.73 15.60 -5.23
C PHE A 131 14.39 15.84 -6.59
N TYR A 132 13.61 16.33 -7.55
CA TYR A 132 14.10 16.79 -8.86
C TYR A 132 14.10 18.33 -8.92
N SER A 133 15.25 18.95 -9.21
CA SER A 133 15.33 20.38 -9.51
C SER A 133 15.12 20.60 -11.00
N SER A 134 14.06 21.35 -11.35
CA SER A 134 13.87 21.82 -12.72
C SER A 134 14.79 22.98 -13.10
N PHE A 135 15.45 23.62 -12.13
CA PHE A 135 16.36 24.74 -12.38
C PHE A 135 17.73 24.25 -12.86
N ASP A 136 18.23 23.18 -12.23
CA ASP A 136 19.53 22.59 -12.53
C ASP A 136 19.41 21.28 -13.34
N GLU A 137 18.18 20.94 -13.74
CA GLU A 137 17.81 19.75 -14.53
C GLU A 137 18.34 18.43 -13.96
N GLY A 138 18.31 18.26 -12.63
CA GLY A 138 18.91 17.11 -11.96
C GLY A 138 18.19 16.66 -10.69
N TYR A 139 18.56 15.49 -10.19
CA TYR A 139 18.08 15.00 -8.88
C TYR A 139 19.06 15.37 -7.78
N SER A 140 18.55 15.67 -6.59
CA SER A 140 19.38 16.02 -5.44
C SER A 140 18.68 15.67 -4.13
N GLU A 141 19.40 15.85 -3.03
CA GLU A 141 18.83 15.89 -1.69
C GLU A 141 18.71 17.31 -1.17
N LEU A 142 17.76 17.54 -0.27
CA LEU A 142 17.63 18.81 0.43
C LEU A 142 18.76 18.95 1.46
N SER A 143 19.92 19.38 0.96
CA SER A 143 21.16 19.55 1.70
C SER A 143 22.05 20.60 1.04
N SER A 144 22.85 21.30 1.83
CA SER A 144 23.87 22.22 1.33
C SER A 144 25.17 21.53 0.91
N ASN A 145 25.32 20.23 1.20
CA ASN A 145 26.59 19.50 1.05
C ASN A 145 26.63 18.61 -0.19
N VAL A 146 25.54 18.58 -0.96
CA VAL A 146 25.31 17.68 -2.07
C VAL A 146 25.01 18.48 -3.33
N ASP A 147 25.49 17.98 -4.45
CA ASP A 147 25.23 18.53 -5.78
C ASP A 147 24.36 17.54 -6.58
N TYR A 148 23.99 17.90 -7.79
CA TYR A 148 23.08 17.13 -8.63
C TYR A 148 23.69 15.83 -9.12
N GLY A 149 22.90 14.76 -9.10
CA GLY A 149 23.34 13.45 -9.56
C GLY A 149 22.21 12.59 -10.10
N SER A 150 22.36 11.28 -9.90
CA SER A 150 21.49 10.29 -10.53
C SER A 150 20.48 9.72 -9.53
N PHE A 151 19.26 9.53 -10.01
CA PHE A 151 18.20 8.79 -9.34
C PHE A 151 17.60 7.81 -10.35
N SER A 152 17.41 6.56 -9.95
CA SER A 152 16.75 5.56 -10.79
C SER A 152 15.86 4.64 -9.97
N VAL A 153 14.85 4.11 -10.65
CA VAL A 153 13.95 3.09 -10.13
C VAL A 153 13.82 1.95 -11.13
N THR A 154 13.71 0.73 -10.62
CA THR A 154 13.44 -0.47 -11.43
C THR A 154 12.23 -1.19 -10.83
N PRO A 155 11.16 -1.45 -11.61
CA PRO A 155 10.01 -2.20 -11.12
C PRO A 155 10.44 -3.61 -10.65
N ARG A 156 9.95 -4.03 -9.49
CA ARG A 156 10.10 -5.41 -9.02
C ARG A 156 8.85 -6.22 -9.41
N PRO A 157 9.01 -7.44 -9.94
CA PRO A 157 7.89 -8.36 -10.09
C PRO A 157 7.31 -8.65 -8.71
N VAL A 158 6.05 -8.27 -8.49
CA VAL A 158 5.32 -8.69 -7.29
C VAL A 158 4.72 -10.06 -7.60
N PRO A 159 4.99 -11.11 -6.81
CA PRO A 159 4.36 -12.41 -7.01
C PRO A 159 2.84 -12.25 -6.94
N GLU A 160 2.14 -12.62 -8.01
CA GLU A 160 0.68 -12.61 -7.98
C GLU A 160 0.21 -13.48 -6.81
N PRO A 161 -0.74 -13.01 -5.97
CA PRO A 161 -1.33 -13.86 -4.96
C PRO A 161 -1.97 -15.04 -5.71
N TYR A 162 -1.47 -16.25 -5.45
CA TYR A 162 -1.93 -17.48 -6.07
C TYR A 162 -3.46 -17.53 -6.07
N THR A 163 -4.08 -17.17 -7.19
CA THR A 163 -5.52 -17.33 -7.45
C THR A 163 -5.80 -18.81 -7.78
N GLY A 164 -5.12 -19.72 -7.08
CA GLY A 164 -5.20 -21.16 -7.28
C GLY A 164 -6.05 -21.89 -6.24
N VAL A 165 -6.41 -21.24 -5.12
CA VAL A 165 -7.18 -21.87 -4.03
C VAL A 165 -8.68 -21.52 -4.08
N GLY A 166 -9.06 -20.48 -4.84
CA GLY A 166 -10.47 -20.07 -5.00
C GLY A 166 -11.36 -21.08 -5.74
N SER A 167 -10.78 -22.04 -6.46
CA SER A 167 -11.56 -23.02 -7.25
C SER A 167 -11.90 -24.31 -6.50
N LEU A 168 -11.42 -24.55 -5.27
CA LEU A 168 -11.67 -25.82 -4.57
C LEU A 168 -12.94 -25.84 -3.70
N VAL A 169 -13.54 -24.69 -3.38
CA VAL A 169 -14.82 -24.68 -2.62
C VAL A 169 -16.02 -24.97 -3.52
N ALA A 170 -15.90 -24.76 -4.84
CA ALA A 170 -16.99 -24.98 -5.79
C ALA A 170 -17.34 -26.47 -6.02
N LEU A 171 -16.46 -27.41 -5.66
CA LEU A 171 -16.72 -28.84 -5.84
C LEU A 171 -17.34 -29.53 -4.61
N GLY A 172 -17.42 -28.83 -3.46
CA GLY A 172 -17.91 -29.42 -2.20
C GLY A 172 -19.43 -29.50 -2.05
N PHE A 173 -20.20 -28.65 -2.74
CA PHE A 173 -21.67 -28.59 -2.54
C PHE A 173 -22.47 -29.52 -3.47
N GLY A 174 -21.85 -30.12 -4.49
CA GLY A 174 -22.54 -31.00 -5.45
C GLY A 174 -22.88 -32.39 -4.91
N TRP A 175 -22.22 -32.86 -3.85
CA TRP A 175 -22.43 -34.23 -3.35
C TRP A 175 -23.48 -34.37 -2.25
N TRP A 176 -23.89 -33.27 -1.59
CA TRP A 176 -24.79 -33.38 -0.44
C TRP A 176 -26.28 -33.41 -0.81
N THR A 177 -26.64 -32.94 -2.02
CA THR A 177 -28.04 -32.98 -2.48
C THR A 177 -28.49 -34.35 -2.98
N LYS A 178 -27.56 -35.22 -3.42
CA LYS A 178 -27.93 -36.60 -3.84
C LYS A 178 -28.22 -37.58 -2.69
N ARG A 179 -27.81 -37.28 -1.45
CA ARG A 179 -28.11 -38.17 -0.30
C ARG A 179 -29.52 -38.02 0.27
N LYS A 180 -30.27 -36.95 -0.07
CA LYS A 180 -31.64 -36.79 0.44
C LYS A 180 -32.74 -37.40 -0.46
N GLN A 181 -32.45 -37.69 -1.73
CA GLN A 181 -33.45 -38.34 -2.62
C GLN A 181 -33.58 -39.85 -2.41
N VAL A 182 -32.52 -40.55 -1.95
CA VAL A 182 -32.59 -42.00 -1.75
C VAL A 182 -33.37 -42.39 -0.49
N VAL A 183 -33.46 -41.52 0.52
CA VAL A 183 -34.21 -41.80 1.75
C VAL A 183 -35.71 -41.48 1.61
N ALA A 184 -36.10 -40.58 0.70
CA ALA A 184 -37.51 -40.27 0.47
C ALA A 184 -38.24 -41.32 -0.39
N SER A 185 -37.53 -42.10 -1.20
CA SER A 185 -38.15 -43.08 -2.11
C SER A 185 -38.39 -44.47 -1.50
N GLN A 186 -37.95 -44.72 -0.25
CA GLN A 186 -38.18 -46.00 0.42
C GLN A 186 -39.33 -45.97 1.44
N LYS A 187 -40.01 -44.83 1.64
CA LYS A 187 -41.13 -44.72 2.59
C LYS A 187 -42.52 -44.77 1.95
N HIS A 188 -42.61 -45.06 0.65
CA HIS A 188 -43.88 -45.10 -0.07
C HIS A 188 -44.24 -46.44 -0.72
N ASP A 189 -43.55 -47.53 -0.35
CA ASP A 189 -43.80 -48.88 -0.88
C ASP A 189 -43.95 -49.94 0.23
N LYS A 190 -44.61 -49.61 1.35
CA LYS A 190 -45.15 -50.61 2.28
C LYS A 190 -46.37 -50.05 3.00
N GLU A 191 -47.55 -50.28 2.45
CA GLU A 191 -48.78 -50.57 3.20
C GLU A 191 -49.84 -51.07 2.20
N PHE A 192 -49.99 -52.39 2.18
CA PHE A 192 -51.21 -53.12 1.84
C PHE A 192 -51.93 -53.42 3.15
#